data_AF-A0A973JKY6-F1
#
_entry.id   AF-A0A973JKY6-F1
#
_cell.length_a   1.000
_cell.length_b   1.000
_cell.length_c   1.000
_cell.angle_alpha   90.00
_cell.angle_beta   90.00
_cell.angle_gamma   90.00
#
_symmetry.space_group_name_H-M   'P 1'
#
loop_
_entity.id
_entity.type
_entity.pdbx_description
1 polymer ?
#
loop_
_entity_poly.entity_id
_entity_poly.type
_entity_poly.pdbx_seq_one_letter_code
_entity_poly.pdbx_strand_id
1 'polypeptide(L)'
;MPVQVVYATAAIMFLAVFPLPELYDTFLRMVAFGTFGWGTYKNLNFGEKITVFPLLYGFFAVVYNPITPVHFPREAWIALDIAGGAILLATKQHIAE
;
A
#
# COMPACT_ATOMS: atom_id res chain seq x y z
N MET A 1 -0.11 13.09 -3.15
CA MET A 1 0.85 12.83 -2.04
C MET A 1 2.26 13.06 -2.56
N PRO A 2 3.24 13.50 -1.75
CA PRO A 2 4.58 13.72 -2.26
C PRO A 2 5.15 12.42 -2.86
N VAL A 3 5.78 12.51 -4.04
CA VAL A 3 6.37 11.37 -4.75
C VAL A 3 7.35 10.59 -3.83
N GLN A 4 8.03 11.30 -2.94
CA GLN A 4 8.98 10.75 -1.97
C GLN A 4 8.31 9.73 -1.05
N VAL A 5 7.07 9.98 -0.62
CA VAL A 5 6.31 9.05 0.22
C VAL A 5 6.00 7.76 -0.56
N VAL A 6 5.68 7.87 -1.84
CA VAL A 6 5.42 6.71 -2.71
C VAL A 6 6.64 5.80 -2.81
N TYR A 7 7.81 6.39 -3.10
CA TYR A 7 9.06 5.63 -3.19
C TYR A 7 9.48 5.04 -1.85
N ALA A 8 9.34 5.79 -0.76
CA ALA A 8 9.65 5.29 0.57
C ALA A 8 8.76 4.10 0.95
N THR A 9 7.44 4.22 0.77
CA THR A 9 6.50 3.13 1.06
C THR A 9 6.79 1.91 0.18
N ALA A 10 7.03 2.09 -1.12
CA ALA A 10 7.36 0.98 -2.00
C ALA A 10 8.66 0.26 -1.58
N ALA A 11 9.69 1.00 -1.19
CA ALA A 11 10.94 0.41 -0.68
C ALA A 11 10.71 -0.40 0.61
N ILE A 12 9.92 0.14 1.55
CA ILE A 12 9.55 -0.55 2.80
C ILE A 12 8.77 -1.83 2.48
N MET A 13 7.86 -1.81 1.50
CA MET A 13 7.14 -3.01 1.07
C MET A 13 8.10 -4.07 0.49
N PHE A 14 9.02 -3.70 -0.40
CA PHE A 14 9.96 -4.69 -0.95
C PHE A 14 10.93 -5.28 0.08
N LEU A 15 11.29 -4.51 1.11
CA LEU A 15 12.10 -5.00 2.21
C LEU A 15 11.35 -6.05 3.07
N ALA A 16 10.02 -6.03 3.11
CA ALA A 16 9.20 -6.99 3.85
C ALA A 16 9.30 -8.44 3.32
N VAL A 17 9.87 -8.64 2.12
CA VAL A 17 10.13 -9.97 1.56
C VAL A 17 11.10 -10.77 2.44
N PHE A 18 11.99 -10.08 3.14
CA PHE A 18 12.93 -10.69 4.08
C PHE A 18 12.26 -11.01 5.43
N PRO A 19 12.72 -12.03 6.17
CA PRO A 19 12.19 -12.34 7.50
C PRO A 19 12.69 -11.30 8.51
N LEU A 20 11.96 -10.18 8.62
CA LEU A 20 12.26 -9.06 9.50
C LEU A 20 11.53 -9.21 10.86
N PRO A 21 11.92 -8.44 11.89
CA PRO A 21 11.27 -8.47 13.20
C PRO A 21 9.79 -8.07 13.12
N GLU A 22 8.96 -8.57 14.04
CA GLU A 22 7.51 -8.25 14.10
C GLU A 22 7.20 -6.74 14.15
N LEU A 23 8.11 -5.95 14.74
CA LEU A 23 8.01 -4.49 14.75
C LEU A 23 7.98 -3.90 13.33
N TYR A 24 8.71 -4.52 12.41
CA TYR A 24 8.75 -4.12 11.01
C TYR A 24 7.39 -4.30 10.33
N ASP A 25 6.75 -5.45 10.53
CA ASP A 25 5.43 -5.73 9.96
C ASP A 25 4.37 -4.76 10.49
N THR A 26 4.46 -4.41 11.77
CA THR A 26 3.58 -3.41 12.39
C THR A 26 3.79 -2.02 11.77
N PHE A 27 5.05 -1.61 11.61
CA PHE A 27 5.40 -0.34 10.97
C PHE A 27 4.96 -0.28 9.50
N LEU A 28 5.23 -1.35 8.75
CA LEU A 28 4.82 -1.54 7.37
C LEU A 28 3.30 -1.36 7.23
N ARG A 29 2.50 -2.03 8.07
CA ARG A 29 1.04 -1.89 8.08
C ARG A 29 0.61 -0.45 8.27
N MET A 30 1.19 0.28 9.23
CA MET A 30 0.85 1.69 9.46
C MET A 30 1.15 2.57 8.23
N VAL A 31 2.35 2.43 7.66
CA VAL A 31 2.78 3.25 6.50
C VAL A 31 2.00 2.88 5.24
N ALA A 32 1.84 1.59 4.96
CA ALA A 32 1.07 1.10 3.81
C ALA A 32 -0.40 1.51 3.95
N PHE A 33 -1.02 1.31 5.12
CA PHE A 33 -2.40 1.73 5.39
C PHE A 33 -2.61 3.22 5.13
N GLY A 34 -1.73 4.08 5.65
CA GLY A 34 -1.81 5.53 5.41
C GLY A 34 -1.63 5.88 3.93
N THR A 35 -0.67 5.26 3.25
CA THR A 35 -0.37 5.52 1.83
C THR A 35 -1.52 5.07 0.93
N PHE A 36 -2.00 3.84 1.09
CA PHE A 36 -3.10 3.28 0.30
C PHE A 36 -4.44 3.93 0.64
N GLY A 37 -4.68 4.27 1.91
CA GLY A 37 -5.86 5.01 2.36
C GLY A 37 -5.92 6.40 1.75
N TRP A 38 -4.80 7.13 1.73
CA TRP A 38 -4.72 8.42 1.05
C TRP A 38 -4.94 8.28 -0.47
N GLY A 39 -4.32 7.27 -1.10
CA GLY A 39 -4.53 6.96 -2.51
C GLY A 39 -6.01 6.72 -2.83
N THR A 40 -6.71 5.98 -1.97
CA THR A 40 -8.15 5.73 -2.09
C THR A 40 -8.95 7.03 -2.00
N TYR A 41 -8.70 7.83 -0.96
CA TYR A 41 -9.41 9.10 -0.74
C TYR A 41 -9.23 10.08 -1.91
N LYS A 42 -8.00 10.22 -2.42
CA LYS A 42 -7.71 11.09 -3.56
C LYS A 42 -8.49 10.64 -4.80
N ASN A 43 -8.43 9.35 -5.13
CA ASN A 43 -9.10 8.82 -6.32
C ASN A 43 -10.63 8.90 -6.23
N LEU A 44 -11.22 8.78 -5.03
CA LEU A 44 -12.67 8.94 -4.84
C LEU A 44 -13.14 10.38 -4.98
N ASN A 45 -12.40 11.36 -4.47
CA ASN A 45 -12.83 12.76 -4.45
C ASN A 45 -12.43 13.58 -5.67
N PHE A 46 -11.29 13.25 -6.30
CA PHE A 46 -10.76 14.02 -7.43
C PHE A 46 -11.07 13.40 -8.80
N GLY A 47 -11.99 12.42 -8.84
CA GLY A 47 -12.76 12.12 -10.04
C GLY A 47 -11.99 11.48 -11.19
N GLU A 48 -11.02 10.61 -10.90
CA GLU A 48 -10.50 9.75 -11.97
C GLU A 48 -11.62 8.84 -12.49
N LYS A 49 -11.85 8.87 -13.81
CA LYS A 49 -12.89 8.08 -14.49
C LYS A 49 -12.69 6.56 -14.36
N ILE A 50 -11.52 6.12 -13.90
CA ILE A 50 -11.14 4.72 -13.78
C ILE A 50 -11.51 4.24 -12.37
N THR A 51 -12.72 3.74 -12.22
CA THR A 51 -13.27 3.17 -10.97
C THR A 51 -12.40 2.09 -10.33
N VAL A 52 -11.51 1.47 -11.11
CA VAL A 52 -10.63 0.37 -10.67
C VAL A 52 -9.56 0.83 -9.69
N PHE A 53 -9.00 2.04 -9.82
CA PHE A 53 -7.94 2.52 -8.93
C PHE A 53 -8.42 2.71 -7.47
N PRO A 54 -9.53 3.43 -7.20
CA PRO A 54 -10.06 3.51 -5.83
C PRO A 54 -10.32 2.15 -5.19
N LEU A 55 -10.84 1.18 -5.95
CA LEU A 55 -11.08 -0.18 -5.48
C LEU A 55 -9.78 -0.91 -5.13
N LEU A 56 -8.77 -0.81 -6.01
CA LEU A 56 -7.46 -1.43 -5.80
C LEU A 56 -6.77 -0.84 -4.57
N TYR A 57 -6.68 0.48 -4.49
CA TYR A 57 -6.13 1.20 -3.34
C TYR A 57 -6.89 0.89 -2.05
N GLY A 58 -8.22 0.84 -2.11
CA GLY A 58 -9.07 0.52 -0.97
C GLY A 58 -8.87 -0.91 -0.48
N PHE A 59 -8.73 -1.88 -1.39
CA PHE A 59 -8.41 -3.26 -1.04
C PHE A 59 -7.09 -3.35 -0.26
N PHE A 60 -6.02 -2.73 -0.77
CA PHE A 60 -4.73 -2.70 -0.06
C PHE A 60 -4.83 -1.98 1.29
N ALA A 61 -5.59 -0.89 1.39
CA ALA A 61 -5.82 -0.23 2.67
C ALA A 61 -6.52 -1.16 3.67
N VAL A 62 -7.54 -1.91 3.25
CA VAL A 62 -8.22 -2.86 4.16
C VAL A 62 -7.28 -3.99 4.58
N VAL A 63 -6.51 -4.54 3.64
CA VAL A 63 -5.56 -5.65 3.91
C VAL A 63 -4.46 -5.23 4.89
N TYR A 64 -3.88 -4.05 4.72
CA TYR A 64 -2.81 -3.53 5.59
C TYR A 64 -3.32 -2.79 6.82
N ASN A 65 -4.62 -2.83 7.12
CA ASN A 65 -5.20 -2.15 8.27
C ASN A 65 -4.56 -2.65 9.59
N PRO A 66 -3.91 -1.77 10.39
CA PRO A 66 -3.30 -2.16 11.66
C PRO A 66 -4.31 -2.47 12.76
N ILE A 67 -5.57 -2.04 12.63
CA ILE A 67 -6.62 -2.24 13.64
C ILE A 67 -7.18 -3.66 13.58
N THR A 68 -7.35 -4.20 12.38
CA THR A 68 -7.93 -5.53 12.15
C THR A 68 -6.87 -6.46 11.54
N PRO A 69 -6.15 -7.24 12.37
CA PRO A 69 -5.09 -8.11 11.88
C PRO A 69 -5.67 -9.23 11.01
N VAL A 70 -5.34 -9.18 9.73
CA VAL A 70 -5.63 -10.27 8.78
C VAL A 70 -4.55 -11.33 8.87
N HIS A 71 -4.95 -12.58 9.01
CA HIS A 71 -4.04 -13.72 9.09
C HIS A 71 -3.89 -14.35 7.70
N PHE A 72 -2.73 -14.12 7.09
CA PHE A 72 -2.34 -14.77 5.84
C PHE A 72 -1.06 -15.56 6.03
N PRO A 73 -0.85 -16.64 5.24
CA PRO A 73 0.44 -17.30 5.18
C PRO A 73 1.52 -16.34 4.66
N ARG A 74 2.78 -16.58 5.03
CA ARG A 74 3.90 -15.69 4.72
C ARG A 74 4.05 -15.43 3.23
N GLU A 75 3.80 -16.44 2.40
CA GLU A 75 3.89 -16.38 0.95
C GLU A 75 2.87 -15.40 0.36
N ALA A 76 1.67 -15.36 0.95
CA ALA A 76 0.63 -14.43 0.53
C ALA A 76 0.97 -12.98 0.93
N TRP A 77 1.56 -12.77 2.13
CA TRP A 77 2.08 -11.46 2.53
C TRP A 77 3.17 -10.97 1.57
N ILE A 78 4.16 -11.82 1.25
CA ILE A 78 5.21 -11.48 0.29
C ILE A 78 4.62 -11.08 -1.07
N ALA A 79 3.63 -11.83 -1.57
CA ALA A 79 2.97 -11.52 -2.82
C ALA A 79 2.26 -10.16 -2.76
N LEU A 80 1.55 -9.87 -1.66
CA LEU A 80 0.89 -8.59 -1.42
C LEU A 80 1.88 -7.44 -1.32
N ASP A 81 3.02 -7.62 -0.64
CA ASP A 81 4.05 -6.60 -0.47
C ASP A 81 4.68 -6.23 -1.81
N ILE A 82 5.04 -7.23 -2.61
CA ILE A 82 5.59 -7.03 -3.95
C ILE A 82 4.56 -6.37 -4.86
N ALA A 83 3.31 -6.86 -4.86
CA ALA A 83 2.25 -6.32 -5.70
C ALA A 83 1.93 -4.86 -5.33
N GLY A 84 1.77 -4.57 -4.04
CA GLY A 84 1.47 -3.23 -3.56
C GLY A 84 2.60 -2.24 -3.84
N GLY A 85 3.86 -2.65 -3.63
CA GLY A 85 5.03 -1.84 -3.99
C GLY A 85 5.08 -1.55 -5.49
N ALA A 86 4.81 -2.56 -6.33
CA ALA A 86 4.76 -2.40 -7.79
C ALA A 86 3.62 -1.47 -8.24
N ILE A 87 2.42 -1.61 -7.65
CA ILE A 87 1.26 -0.76 -7.94
C ILE A 87 1.57 0.70 -7.60
N LEU A 88 2.15 0.96 -6.43
CA LEU A 88 2.56 2.31 -6.02
C LEU A 88 3.53 2.94 -7.02
N LEU A 89 4.53 2.19 -7.47
CA LEU A 89 5.49 2.67 -8.47
C LEU A 89 4.86 2.89 -9.85
N ALA A 90 3.99 1.99 -10.29
CA ALA A 90 3.32 2.06 -11.60
C ALA A 90 2.34 3.24 -11.67
N THR A 91 1.67 3.54 -10.56
CA THR A 91 0.63 4.58 -10.48
C THR A 91 1.12 5.88 -9.84
N LYS A 92 2.43 6.00 -9.57
CA LYS A 92 3.03 7.18 -8.91
C LYS A 92 2.62 8.51 -9.55
N GLN A 93 2.49 8.56 -10.88
CA GLN A 93 2.11 9.78 -11.61
C GLN A 93 0.67 10.21 -11.29
N HIS A 94 -0.25 9.26 -11.13
CA HIS A 94 -1.66 9.54 -10.85
C HIS A 94 -1.90 9.99 -9.40
N ILE A 95 -1.05 9.55 -8.46
CA ILE A 95 -1.23 9.86 -7.03
C ILE A 95 -0.38 11.05 -6.57
N ALA A 96 0.68 11.36 -7.31
CA ALA A 96 1.64 12.40 -6.94
C ALA A 96 1.27 13.82 -7.39
N GLU A 97 0.42 13.95 -8.40
CA GLU A 97 -0.20 15.24 -8.78
C GLU A 97 -1.14 15.77 -7.68
#